data_AF-A0A133NAV2-F1
#
_entry.id   AF-A0A133NAV2-F1
#
_cell.length_a   1.000
_cell.length_b   1.000
_cell.length_c   1.000
_cell.angle_alpha   90.00
_cell.angle_beta   90.00
_cell.angle_gamma   90.00
#
_symmetry.space_group_name_H-M   'P 1'
#
loop_
_entity.id
_entity.type
_entity.pdbx_description
1 polymer ?
#
loop_
_entity_poly.entity_id
_entity_poly.type
_entity_poly.pdbx_seq_one_letter_code
_entity_poly.pdbx_strand_id
1 'polypeptide(L)'
;MKHRVIFVPKHFITDLSSIPRIFWNFYPPFGLYTLASIIHDFLYSKEGSKQVQSRKEADEIFLTIMEETGVSWYTRILFYYAVRLFGSLYFQKE
;
A
#
# COMPACT_ATOMS: atom_id res chain seq x y z
N MET A 1 -17.96 -9.98 5.90
CA MET A 1 -16.67 -9.52 5.32
C MET A 1 -16.43 -10.29 4.03
N LYS A 2 -16.10 -9.62 2.92
CA LYS A 2 -15.64 -10.33 1.72
C LYS A 2 -14.19 -10.75 1.98
N HIS A 3 -13.93 -12.04 2.12
CA HIS A 3 -12.57 -12.54 2.21
C HIS A 3 -11.94 -12.51 0.82
N ARG A 4 -10.77 -11.89 0.70
CA ARG A 4 -9.98 -11.85 -0.53
C ARG A 4 -8.59 -12.37 -0.23
N VAL A 5 -8.09 -13.26 -1.09
CA VAL A 5 -6.71 -13.73 -1.03
C VAL A 5 -5.91 -12.93 -2.05
N ILE A 6 -4.81 -12.33 -1.60
CA ILE A 6 -3.82 -11.68 -2.47
C ILE A 6 -2.59 -12.57 -2.47
N PHE A 7 -2.20 -13.03 -3.66
CA PHE A 7 -1.03 -13.88 -3.82
C PHE A 7 0.16 -13.02 -4.21
N VAL A 8 1.13 -12.88 -3.32
CA VAL A 8 2.40 -12.22 -3.59
C VAL A 8 3.45 -13.27 -3.91
N PRO A 9 4.10 -13.24 -5.08
CA PRO A 9 5.17 -14.17 -5.42
C PRO A 9 6.31 -14.11 -4.42
N LYS A 10 6.93 -15.26 -4.16
CA LYS A 10 8.20 -15.28 -3.43
C LYS A 10 9.23 -14.47 -4.21
N HIS A 11 10.02 -13.70 -3.48
CA HIS A 11 11.09 -12.84 -4.03
C HIS A 11 10.60 -11.60 -4.78
N PHE A 12 9.34 -11.20 -4.57
CA PHE A 12 8.88 -9.86 -4.94
C PHE A 12 9.77 -8.78 -4.30
N ILE A 13 10.26 -7.86 -5.12
CA ILE A 13 11.11 -6.75 -4.69
C ILE A 13 10.21 -5.57 -4.34
N THR A 14 10.38 -5.03 -3.13
CA THR A 14 9.60 -3.93 -2.56
C THR A 14 10.55 -2.92 -1.95
N ASP A 15 10.24 -1.63 -2.08
CA ASP A 15 10.93 -0.52 -1.43
C ASP A 15 10.27 -0.13 -0.08
N LEU A 16 9.28 -0.90 0.36
CA LEU A 16 8.50 -0.71 1.58
C LEU A 16 7.79 0.66 1.57
N SER A 17 7.90 1.42 2.65
CA SER A 17 7.27 2.73 2.73
C SER A 17 8.24 3.79 2.22
N SER A 18 8.02 4.25 0.98
CA SER A 18 8.75 5.36 0.34
C SER A 18 8.38 6.73 0.95
N ILE A 19 8.68 6.90 2.24
CA ILE A 19 8.40 8.12 3.03
C ILE A 19 9.61 9.06 2.97
N PRO A 20 9.44 10.35 2.61
CA PRO A 20 10.52 11.32 2.63
C PRO A 20 11.19 11.43 4.00
N ARG A 21 12.53 11.49 4.03
CA ARG A 21 13.33 11.46 5.27
C ARG A 21 12.91 12.48 6.34
N ILE A 22 12.41 13.63 5.92
CA ILE A 22 11.93 14.70 6.83
C ILE A 22 10.80 14.20 7.75
N PHE A 23 10.02 13.21 7.30
CA PHE A 23 8.92 12.64 8.06
C PHE A 23 9.31 11.43 8.91
N TRP A 24 10.54 10.94 8.86
CA TRP A 24 10.94 9.69 9.55
C TRP A 24 10.82 9.74 11.07
N ASN A 25 10.88 10.93 11.67
CA ASN A 25 10.66 11.09 13.12
C ASN A 25 9.22 10.72 13.55
N PHE A 26 8.25 10.85 12.63
CA PHE A 26 6.85 10.53 12.88
C PHE A 26 6.44 9.23 12.21
N TYR A 27 6.99 8.99 11.02
CA TYR A 27 6.65 7.88 10.13
C TYR A 27 7.95 7.24 9.62
N PRO A 28 8.58 6.37 10.41
CA PRO A 28 9.76 5.62 9.98
C PRO A 28 9.48 4.79 8.70
N PRO A 29 10.48 4.39 7.91
CA PRO A 29 10.25 3.62 6.68
C PRO A 29 9.64 2.22 6.92
N PHE A 30 9.55 1.78 8.18
CA PHE A 30 8.93 0.52 8.59
C PHE A 30 8.13 0.69 9.88
N GLY A 31 7.14 -0.17 10.10
CA GLY A 31 6.24 -0.13 11.25
C GLY A 31 4.94 -0.90 11.00
N LEU A 32 3.85 -0.47 11.64
CA LEU A 32 2.54 -1.12 11.53
C LEU A 32 2.00 -1.14 10.08
N TYR A 33 2.36 -0.15 9.27
CA TYR A 33 1.97 -0.05 7.87
C TYR A 33 2.89 -0.82 6.89
N THR A 34 3.97 -1.47 7.35
CA THR A 34 4.90 -2.17 6.45
C THR A 34 4.22 -3.25 5.63
N LEU A 35 3.35 -4.06 6.25
CA LEU A 35 2.59 -5.08 5.52
C LEU A 35 1.71 -4.45 4.44
N ALA A 36 1.06 -3.33 4.77
CA ALA A 36 0.24 -2.60 3.81
C ALA A 36 1.09 -2.11 2.63
N SER A 37 2.28 -1.55 2.88
CA SER A 37 3.20 -1.12 1.82
C SER A 37 3.63 -2.25 0.89
N ILE A 38 4.01 -3.41 1.43
CA ILE A 38 4.42 -4.58 0.61
C ILE A 38 3.28 -5.01 -0.33
N ILE A 39 2.05 -5.09 0.18
CA ILE A 39 0.89 -5.45 -0.62
C ILE A 39 0.58 -4.35 -1.66
N HIS A 40 0.69 -3.08 -1.27
CA HIS A 40 0.45 -1.94 -2.16
C HIS A 40 1.43 -1.92 -3.34
N ASP A 41 2.74 -2.05 -3.08
CA ASP A 41 3.78 -2.12 -4.11
C ASP A 41 3.51 -3.25 -5.10
N PHE A 42 3.13 -4.42 -4.58
CA PHE A 42 2.79 -5.55 -5.42
C PHE A 42 1.56 -5.27 -6.29
N LEU A 43 0.48 -4.76 -5.72
CA LEU A 43 -0.75 -4.43 -6.46
C LEU A 43 -0.55 -3.30 -7.48
N TYR A 44 0.48 -2.48 -7.31
CA TYR A 44 0.89 -1.44 -8.26
C TYR A 44 1.81 -1.96 -9.37
N SER A 45 2.40 -3.13 -9.19
CA SER A 45 3.17 -3.83 -10.23
C SER A 45 2.26 -4.42 -11.31
N LYS A 46 2.84 -4.69 -12.48
CA LYS A 46 2.15 -5.32 -13.64
C LYS A 46 1.49 -6.66 -13.31
N GLU A 47 2.10 -7.44 -12.43
CA GLU A 47 1.57 -8.75 -12.04
C GLU A 47 0.45 -8.61 -11.02
N GLY A 48 0.66 -7.81 -9.97
CA GLY A 48 -0.34 -7.62 -8.93
C GLY A 48 -1.54 -6.78 -9.37
N SER A 49 -1.38 -5.89 -10.35
CA SER A 49 -2.50 -5.12 -10.91
C SER A 49 -3.58 -6.01 -11.52
N LYS A 50 -3.25 -7.26 -11.90
CA LYS A 50 -4.22 -8.26 -12.40
C LYS A 50 -5.13 -8.80 -11.30
N GLN A 51 -4.76 -8.65 -10.04
CA GLN A 51 -5.55 -9.09 -8.87
C GLN A 51 -6.54 -8.02 -8.40
N VAL A 52 -6.54 -6.83 -8.99
CA VAL A 52 -7.46 -5.71 -8.72
C VAL A 52 -8.08 -5.18 -10.01
N GLN A 53 -9.30 -4.67 -9.93
CA GLN A 53 -10.03 -4.05 -11.05
C GLN A 53 -9.54 -2.61 -11.29
N SER A 54 -9.07 -1.93 -10.24
CA SER A 54 -8.66 -0.53 -10.32
C SER A 54 -7.58 -0.16 -9.31
N ARG A 55 -6.84 0.92 -9.60
CA ARG A 55 -5.93 1.55 -8.64
C ARG A 55 -6.62 1.91 -7.33
N LYS A 56 -7.86 2.40 -7.41
CA LYS A 56 -8.66 2.75 -6.23
C LYS A 56 -8.85 1.56 -5.30
N GLU A 57 -9.08 0.38 -5.87
CA GLU A 57 -9.24 -0.85 -5.09
C GLU A 57 -7.94 -1.27 -4.41
N ALA A 58 -6.78 -1.10 -5.06
CA ALA A 58 -5.49 -1.30 -4.42
C ALA A 58 -5.27 -0.33 -3.24
N ASP A 59 -5.64 0.94 -3.41
CA ASP A 59 -5.55 1.96 -2.36
C ASP A 59 -6.52 1.66 -1.20
N GLU A 60 -7.72 1.13 -1.47
CA GLU A 60 -8.70 0.71 -0.47
C GLU A 60 -8.20 -0.52 0.31
N ILE A 61 -7.55 -1.48 -0.35
CA ILE A 61 -6.89 -2.62 0.30
C ILE A 61 -5.78 -2.12 1.23
N PHE A 62 -4.96 -1.18 0.76
CA PHE A 62 -3.91 -0.57 1.57
C PHE A 62 -4.46 0.07 2.85
N LEU A 63 -5.56 0.82 2.74
CA LEU A 63 -6.27 1.39 3.89
C LEU A 63 -6.80 0.31 4.84
N THR A 64 -7.37 -0.77 4.30
CA THR A 64 -7.94 -1.88 5.08
C THR A 64 -6.85 -2.61 5.87
N ILE A 65 -5.71 -2.90 5.25
CA ILE A 65 -4.59 -3.58 5.93
C ILE A 65 -4.05 -2.68 7.05
N MET A 66 -3.92 -1.37 6.83
CA MET A 66 -3.51 -0.43 7.88
C MET A 66 -4.50 -0.41 9.06
N GLU A 67 -5.80 -0.51 8.79
CA GLU A 67 -6.82 -0.64 9.82
C GLU A 67 -6.66 -1.93 10.63
N GLU A 68 -6.49 -3.07 9.97
CA GLU A 68 -6.33 -4.37 10.62
C GLU A 68 -5.01 -4.50 11.42
N THR A 69 -3.96 -3.81 10.97
CA THR A 69 -2.64 -3.78 11.64
C THR A 69 -2.56 -2.75 12.78
N GLY A 70 -3.64 -2.02 13.06
CA GLY A 70 -3.72 -1.09 14.18
C GLY A 70 -3.05 0.27 13.93
N VAL A 71 -2.84 0.66 12.67
CA VAL A 71 -2.40 2.02 12.34
C VAL A 71 -3.49 3.01 12.74
N SER A 72 -3.09 4.11 13.39
CA SER A 72 -4.04 5.13 13.85
C SER A 72 -4.92 5.65 12.70
N TRP A 73 -6.18 6.00 13.00
CA TRP A 73 -7.13 6.41 11.97
C TRP A 73 -6.64 7.64 11.19
N TYR A 74 -6.00 8.60 11.88
CA TYR A 74 -5.44 9.79 11.26
C TYR A 74 -4.32 9.42 10.28
N THR A 75 -3.39 8.55 10.70
CA THR A 75 -2.24 8.13 9.89
C THR A 75 -2.68 7.36 8.65
N ARG A 76 -3.58 6.38 8.80
CA ARG A 76 -4.03 5.57 7.66
C ARG A 76 -4.78 6.39 6.61
N ILE A 77 -5.56 7.40 7.03
CA ILE A 77 -6.25 8.32 6.11
C ILE A 77 -5.25 9.24 5.41
N LEU A 78 -4.28 9.79 6.13
CA LEU A 78 -3.19 10.58 5.55
C LEU A 78 -2.46 9.78 4.46
N PHE A 79 -2.08 8.55 4.77
CA PHE A 79 -1.37 7.66 3.85
C PHE A 79 -2.22 7.30 2.64
N TYR A 80 -3.50 6.98 2.84
CA TYR A 80 -4.45 6.74 1.75
C TYR A 80 -4.53 7.94 0.80
N TYR A 81 -4.71 9.16 1.32
CA TYR A 81 -4.76 10.34 0.45
C TYR A 81 -3.42 10.62 -0.25
N ALA A 82 -2.29 10.38 0.42
CA ALA A 82 -0.98 10.51 -0.20
C ALA A 82 -0.83 9.59 -1.42
N VAL A 83 -1.17 8.30 -1.31
CA VAL A 83 -1.11 7.37 -2.46
C VAL A 83 -2.18 7.68 -3.52
N ARG A 84 -3.35 8.19 -3.12
CA ARG A 84 -4.38 8.63 -4.08
C ARG A 84 -3.91 9.78 -4.97
N LEU A 85 -3.21 10.76 -4.38
CA LEU A 85 -2.73 11.96 -5.07
C LEU A 85 -1.46 11.71 -5.88
N PHE A 86 -0.48 10.98 -5.33
CA PHE A 86 0.86 10.85 -5.94
C PHE A 86 1.12 9.47 -6.59
N GLY A 87 0.33 8.44 -6.27
CA GLY A 87 0.55 7.08 -6.75
C GLY A 87 0.18 6.85 -8.22
N SER A 88 -0.59 7.72 -8.85
CA SER A 88 -1.01 7.53 -10.26
C SER A 88 0.16 7.37 -11.24
N LEU A 89 1.31 7.96 -10.93
CA LEU A 89 2.53 7.87 -11.74
C LEU A 89 3.19 6.48 -11.71
N TYR A 90 2.94 5.71 -10.66
CA TYR A 90 3.61 4.43 -10.40
C TYR A 90 2.75 3.21 -10.71
N PHE A 91 1.44 3.40 -10.92
CA PHE A 91 0.51 2.31 -11.19
C PHE A 91 0.71 1.77 -12.61
N GLN A 92 1.26 0.55 -12.71
CA GLN A 92 1.54 -0.10 -13.99
C GLN A 92 0.43 -1.10 -14.31
N LYS A 93 -0.60 -0.64 -15.04
CA LYS A 93 -1.67 -1.52 -15.55
C LYS A 93 -1.24 -2.15 -16.87
N GLU A 94 -1.17 -3.49 -16.91
CA GLU A 94 -1.16 -4.28 -18.16
C GLU A 94 -2.56 -4.80 -18.50
#